data_AF-A0A8S3PS23-F1
#
_entry.id   AF-A0A8S3PS23-F1
#
_cell.length_a   1.000
_cell.length_b   1.000
_cell.length_c   1.000
_cell.angle_alpha   90.00
_cell.angle_beta   90.00
_cell.angle_gamma   90.00
#
_symmetry.space_group_name_H-M   'P 1'
#
loop_
_entity.id
_entity.type
_entity.pdbx_description
1 polymer ?
#
loop_
_entity_poly.entity_id
_entity_poly.type
_entity_poly.pdbx_seq_one_letter_code
_entity_poly.pdbx_strand_id
1 'polypeptide(L)'
;MLRAEAAASTPAEESSDDDELELFFSGPQQLLDIFAELEEQNLSLIQNSQETEENLEEMKTNIKQTKVKMKKETAILKEQISKLTNQIKREESKAQDLKIRAKMFSFGEFKQEDQEKMLLELNRKVEDVYKTCIGDNEAQISTLQMLTNLENQLVGLLEQIETMPADKVEAAEKAKEKERRLKMREEKMEEQRLKQEERVRKAMERARAEPKKQTGRKLVFRSEPPKQKKREDDGAGQDSALLEEEQYLYHY
;
A
#
# COMPACT_ATOMS: atom_id res chain seq x y z
N MET A 1 -102.83 100.72 20.62
CA MET A 1 -102.24 99.49 20.05
C MET A 1 -100.73 99.50 20.34
N LEU A 2 -100.25 98.42 20.94
CA LEU A 2 -98.87 97.86 20.89
C LEU A 2 -97.69 98.58 21.58
N ARG A 3 -97.46 98.12 22.83
CA ARG A 3 -96.22 97.73 23.56
C ARG A 3 -94.82 97.92 22.93
N ALA A 4 -93.92 98.51 23.72
CA ALA A 4 -92.49 98.18 23.91
C ALA A 4 -92.06 98.79 25.29
N GLU A 5 -91.86 98.01 26.37
CA GLU A 5 -90.55 97.52 26.91
C GLU A 5 -89.38 98.50 26.75
N ALA A 6 -88.48 98.77 27.70
CA ALA A 6 -88.31 98.60 29.15
C ALA A 6 -86.96 99.31 29.45
N ALA A 7 -86.78 99.93 30.62
CA ALA A 7 -85.45 100.05 31.25
C ALA A 7 -85.61 100.63 32.66
N ALA A 8 -85.38 99.76 33.64
CA ALA A 8 -85.31 100.08 35.05
C ALA A 8 -84.03 100.88 35.35
N SER A 9 -84.18 101.94 36.15
CA SER A 9 -83.07 102.68 36.74
C SER A 9 -82.71 102.01 38.07
N THR A 10 -81.75 101.09 38.05
CA THR A 10 -81.03 100.61 39.24
C THR A 10 -79.73 101.41 39.40
N PRO A 11 -79.31 101.75 40.63
CA PRO A 11 -78.11 102.55 40.85
C PRO A 11 -76.88 101.75 40.41
N ALA A 12 -75.98 102.40 39.67
CA ALA A 12 -74.66 101.86 39.39
C ALA A 12 -73.90 101.77 40.72
N GLU A 13 -73.78 100.55 41.24
CA GLU A 13 -72.72 100.22 42.19
C GLU A 13 -71.39 100.40 41.44
N GLU A 14 -70.60 101.38 41.87
CA GLU A 14 -69.19 101.46 41.53
C GLU A 14 -68.49 100.24 42.15
N SER A 15 -68.43 99.15 41.38
CA SER A 15 -67.55 98.02 41.68
C SER A 15 -66.13 98.44 41.40
N SER A 16 -65.44 98.87 42.45
CA SER A 16 -64.00 99.07 42.51
C SER A 16 -63.28 97.73 42.35
N ASP A 17 -63.20 97.21 41.12
CA ASP A 17 -62.18 96.22 40.75
C ASP A 17 -60.86 96.98 40.52
N ASP A 18 -60.25 97.39 41.62
CA ASP A 18 -58.82 97.69 41.69
C ASP A 18 -58.09 96.35 41.89
N ASP A 19 -58.20 95.47 40.89
CA ASP A 19 -57.22 94.41 40.72
C ASP A 19 -55.95 95.11 40.22
N GLU A 20 -55.17 95.62 41.18
CA GLU A 20 -53.82 96.12 40.97
C GLU A 20 -53.07 95.02 40.19
N LEU A 21 -52.87 95.26 38.89
CA LEU A 21 -52.15 94.33 38.03
C LEU A 21 -50.73 94.20 38.58
N GLU A 22 -50.50 93.15 39.37
CA GLU A 22 -49.19 92.83 39.91
C GLU A 22 -48.20 92.74 38.75
N LEU A 23 -47.30 93.71 38.69
CA LEU A 23 -46.18 93.65 37.79
C LEU A 23 -45.36 92.41 38.16
N PHE A 24 -45.29 91.44 37.25
CA PHE A 24 -44.57 90.18 37.43
C PHE A 24 -43.06 90.36 37.76
N PHE A 25 -42.56 91.60 37.71
CA PHE A 25 -41.16 91.95 37.96
C PHE A 25 -41.08 93.27 38.73
N SER A 26 -40.17 93.34 39.70
CA SER A 26 -39.97 94.53 40.55
C SER A 26 -38.99 95.56 39.95
N GLY A 27 -38.30 95.20 38.86
CA GLY A 27 -37.40 96.08 38.12
C GLY A 27 -36.88 95.43 36.83
N PRO A 28 -36.45 96.22 35.83
CA PRO A 28 -36.09 95.72 34.50
C PRO A 28 -34.89 94.75 34.48
N GLN A 29 -34.04 94.79 35.51
CA GLN A 29 -32.89 93.89 35.64
C GLN A 29 -33.29 92.43 35.89
N GLN A 30 -34.39 92.20 36.61
CA GLN A 30 -34.85 90.86 36.98
C GLN A 30 -35.16 89.99 35.74
N LEU A 31 -35.68 90.62 34.68
CA LEU A 31 -35.95 89.95 33.42
C LEU A 31 -34.66 89.63 32.65
N LEU A 32 -33.67 90.52 32.68
CA LEU A 32 -32.36 90.29 32.06
C LEU A 32 -31.60 89.16 32.74
N ASP A 33 -31.66 89.07 34.07
CA ASP A 33 -31.03 87.99 34.84
C ASP A 33 -31.70 86.64 34.53
N ILE A 34 -33.04 86.59 34.43
CA ILE A 34 -33.78 85.40 33.99
C ILE A 34 -33.38 84.99 32.57
N PHE A 35 -33.25 85.94 31.64
CA PHE A 35 -32.80 85.64 30.27
C PHE A 35 -31.36 85.14 30.23
N ALA A 36 -30.46 85.69 31.05
CA ALA A 36 -29.08 85.23 31.14
C ALA A 36 -29.00 83.80 31.71
N GLU A 37 -29.77 83.49 32.74
CA GLU A 37 -29.85 82.13 33.32
C GLU A 37 -30.45 81.14 32.31
N LEU A 38 -31.48 81.54 31.55
CA LEU A 38 -32.04 80.76 30.45
C LEU A 38 -31.04 80.54 29.30
N GLU A 39 -30.22 81.54 28.97
CA GLU A 39 -29.17 81.42 27.97
C GLU A 39 -28.09 80.42 28.42
N GLU A 40 -27.65 80.51 29.67
CA GLU A 40 -26.70 79.56 30.27
C GLU A 40 -27.26 78.13 30.30
N GLN A 41 -28.53 77.96 30.70
CA GLN A 41 -29.20 76.65 30.70
C GLN A 41 -29.33 76.08 29.28
N ASN A 42 -29.71 76.90 28.30
CA ASN A 42 -29.81 76.46 26.91
C ASN A 42 -28.46 76.07 26.34
N LEU A 43 -27.39 76.84 26.62
CA LEU A 43 -26.03 76.50 26.23
C LEU A 43 -25.59 75.16 26.82
N SER A 44 -25.86 74.94 28.11
CA SER A 44 -25.57 73.67 28.79
C SER A 44 -26.33 72.48 28.17
N LEU A 45 -27.62 72.67 27.85
CA LEU A 45 -28.43 71.65 27.16
C LEU A 45 -27.91 71.33 25.76
N ILE A 46 -27.52 72.35 24.99
CA ILE A 46 -26.94 72.16 23.65
C ILE A 46 -25.63 71.36 23.76
N GLN A 47 -24.76 71.73 24.69
CA GLN A 47 -23.48 71.04 24.89
C GLN A 47 -23.69 69.58 25.32
N ASN A 48 -24.60 69.32 26.26
CA ASN A 48 -24.93 67.96 26.71
C ASN A 48 -25.55 67.12 25.57
N SER A 49 -26.43 67.73 24.77
CA SER A 49 -27.01 67.07 23.60
C SER A 49 -25.95 66.70 22.58
N GLN A 50 -24.99 67.59 22.29
CA GLN A 50 -23.88 67.32 21.38
C GLN A 50 -22.96 66.21 21.91
N GLU A 51 -22.56 66.28 23.17
CA GLU A 51 -21.73 65.24 23.80
C GLU A 51 -22.43 63.87 23.77
N THR A 52 -23.74 63.84 24.05
CA THR A 52 -24.52 62.61 24.00
C THR A 52 -24.66 62.08 22.56
N GLU A 53 -24.80 62.96 21.57
CA GLU A 53 -24.83 62.60 20.15
C GLU A 53 -23.50 62.01 19.68
N GLU A 54 -22.37 62.64 20.01
CA GLU A 54 -21.03 62.13 19.70
C GLU A 54 -20.80 60.75 20.32
N ASN A 55 -21.13 60.58 21.61
CA ASN A 55 -21.03 59.28 22.30
C ASN A 55 -21.89 58.20 21.62
N LEU A 56 -23.08 58.56 21.16
CA LEU A 56 -23.98 57.66 20.46
C LEU A 56 -23.43 57.29 19.07
N GLU A 57 -22.82 58.22 18.34
CA GLU A 57 -22.14 57.93 17.08
C GLU A 57 -20.94 57.01 17.28
N GLU A 58 -20.11 57.28 18.29
CA GLU A 58 -18.97 56.41 18.63
C GLU A 58 -19.46 54.99 18.96
N MET A 59 -20.49 54.87 19.80
CA MET A 59 -21.07 53.57 20.14
C MET A 59 -21.60 52.84 18.90
N LYS A 60 -22.28 53.54 17.98
CA LYS A 60 -22.75 52.97 16.71
C LYS A 60 -21.59 52.46 15.86
N THR A 61 -20.50 53.22 15.75
CA THR A 61 -19.33 52.78 14.98
C THR A 61 -18.65 51.56 15.60
N ASN A 62 -18.48 51.54 16.93
CA ASN A 62 -17.94 50.42 17.68
C ASN A 62 -18.78 49.14 17.52
N ILE A 63 -20.11 49.25 17.54
CA ILE A 63 -21.02 48.12 17.27
C ILE A 63 -20.84 47.62 15.84
N LYS A 64 -20.77 48.51 14.85
CA LYS A 64 -20.56 48.12 13.43
C LYS A 64 -19.23 47.38 13.26
N GLN A 65 -18.14 47.90 13.83
CA GLN A 65 -16.83 47.28 13.76
C GLN A 65 -16.80 45.91 14.45
N THR A 66 -17.36 45.81 15.65
CA THR A 66 -17.45 44.54 16.41
C THR A 66 -18.26 43.50 15.64
N LYS A 67 -19.39 43.90 15.04
CA LYS A 67 -20.21 43.00 14.21
C LYS A 67 -19.45 42.49 12.99
N VAL A 68 -18.62 43.32 12.36
CA VAL A 68 -17.76 42.90 11.25
C VAL A 68 -16.67 41.92 11.73
N LYS A 69 -16.01 42.19 12.86
CA LYS A 69 -15.01 41.29 13.45
C LYS A 69 -15.63 39.92 13.79
N MET A 70 -16.76 39.90 14.50
CA MET A 70 -17.48 38.66 14.84
C MET A 70 -17.90 37.86 13.60
N LYS A 71 -18.36 38.53 12.53
CA LYS A 71 -18.70 37.86 11.27
C LYS A 71 -17.48 37.21 10.61
N LYS A 72 -16.33 37.89 10.61
CA LYS A 72 -15.07 37.34 10.08
C LYS A 72 -14.62 36.12 10.89
N GLU A 73 -14.61 36.22 12.21
CA GLU A 73 -14.26 35.11 13.10
C GLU A 73 -15.18 33.90 12.91
N THR A 74 -16.49 34.15 12.81
CA THR A 74 -17.47 33.09 12.53
C THR A 74 -17.21 32.40 11.19
N ALA A 75 -16.84 33.16 10.15
CA ALA A 75 -16.50 32.59 8.85
C ALA A 75 -15.23 31.72 8.91
N ILE A 76 -14.20 32.18 9.62
CA ILE A 76 -12.96 31.42 9.84
C ILE A 76 -13.24 30.12 10.60
N LEU A 77 -14.01 30.19 11.68
CA LEU A 77 -14.39 29.00 12.47
C LEU A 77 -15.16 27.99 11.62
N LYS A 78 -16.09 28.46 10.78
CA LYS A 78 -16.81 27.57 9.84
C LYS A 78 -15.88 26.89 8.84
N GLU A 79 -14.90 27.62 8.31
CA GLU A 79 -13.89 27.05 7.41
C GLU A 79 -13.02 26.00 8.13
N GLN A 80 -12.60 26.29 9.36
CA GLN A 80 -11.84 25.36 10.19
C GLN A 80 -12.63 24.08 10.49
N ILE A 81 -13.92 24.20 10.83
CA ILE A 81 -14.83 23.06 11.02
C ILE A 81 -14.87 22.22 9.74
N SER A 82 -15.08 22.84 8.57
CA SER A 82 -15.10 22.12 7.29
C SER A 82 -13.78 21.38 7.01
N LYS A 83 -12.63 22.01 7.29
CA LYS A 83 -11.31 21.38 7.16
C LYS A 83 -11.18 20.16 8.08
N LEU A 84 -11.54 20.30 9.35
CA LEU A 84 -11.47 19.21 10.34
C LEU A 84 -12.42 18.06 9.96
N THR A 85 -13.66 18.34 9.56
CA THR A 85 -14.60 17.31 9.12
C THR A 85 -14.05 16.52 7.91
N ASN A 86 -13.41 17.20 6.96
CA ASN A 86 -12.77 16.53 5.83
C ASN A 86 -11.56 15.67 6.25
N GLN A 87 -10.78 16.12 7.22
CA GLN A 87 -9.67 15.34 7.78
C GLN A 87 -10.18 14.08 8.49
N ILE A 88 -11.22 14.22 9.34
CA ILE A 88 -11.86 13.09 10.02
C ILE A 88 -12.34 12.06 9.00
N LYS A 89 -13.07 12.49 7.96
CA LYS A 89 -13.56 11.59 6.91
C LYS A 89 -12.44 10.83 6.18
N ARG A 90 -11.32 11.52 5.89
CA ARG A 90 -10.14 10.88 5.28
C ARG A 90 -9.53 9.84 6.21
N GLU A 91 -9.41 10.17 7.48
CA GLU A 91 -8.81 9.27 8.47
C GLU A 91 -9.70 8.06 8.77
N GLU A 92 -11.02 8.25 8.82
CA GLU A 92 -12.00 7.17 8.91
C GLU A 92 -11.92 6.22 7.71
N SER A 93 -11.79 6.75 6.49
CA SER A 93 -11.60 5.94 5.27
C SER A 93 -10.32 5.10 5.38
N LYS A 94 -9.20 5.72 5.76
CA LYS A 94 -7.94 4.98 5.97
C LYS A 94 -8.07 3.92 7.05
N ALA A 95 -8.75 4.21 8.15
CA ALA A 95 -8.98 3.26 9.23
C ALA A 95 -9.82 2.06 8.76
N GLN A 96 -10.83 2.30 7.91
CA GLN A 96 -11.60 1.22 7.28
C GLN A 96 -10.74 0.39 6.33
N ASP A 97 -9.92 1.02 5.49
CA ASP A 97 -9.01 0.32 4.58
C ASP A 97 -8.00 -0.55 5.34
N LEU A 98 -7.41 0.00 6.41
CA LEU A 98 -6.51 -0.73 7.30
C LEU A 98 -7.21 -1.89 8.00
N LYS A 99 -8.46 -1.72 8.43
CA LYS A 99 -9.27 -2.78 9.04
C LYS A 99 -9.56 -3.90 8.05
N ILE A 100 -9.91 -3.57 6.81
CA ILE A 100 -10.11 -4.57 5.74
C ILE A 100 -8.80 -5.30 5.47
N ARG A 101 -7.70 -4.57 5.32
CA ARG A 101 -6.37 -5.13 5.10
C ARG A 101 -5.97 -6.07 6.24
N ALA A 102 -6.12 -5.64 7.49
CA ALA A 102 -5.84 -6.46 8.67
C ALA A 102 -6.72 -7.72 8.68
N LYS A 103 -8.01 -7.59 8.36
CA LYS A 103 -8.89 -8.75 8.18
C LYS A 103 -8.43 -9.68 7.08
N MET A 104 -8.01 -9.17 5.92
CA MET A 104 -7.48 -10.00 4.82
C MET A 104 -6.20 -10.74 5.25
N PHE A 105 -5.31 -10.08 5.98
CA PHE A 105 -4.13 -10.72 6.56
C PHE A 105 -4.48 -11.75 7.64
N SER A 106 -5.61 -11.59 8.34
CA SER A 106 -6.07 -12.54 9.37
C SER A 106 -7.03 -13.62 8.86
N PHE A 107 -7.53 -13.54 7.62
CA PHE A 107 -8.58 -14.45 7.10
C PHE A 107 -8.00 -15.72 6.44
N GLY A 108 -6.74 -15.68 6.00
CA GLY A 108 -5.97 -16.91 5.89
C GLY A 108 -5.63 -17.35 7.30
N GLU A 109 -5.77 -18.63 7.65
CA GLU A 109 -5.18 -19.17 8.87
C GLU A 109 -3.72 -18.74 8.90
N PHE A 110 -3.41 -17.67 9.64
CA PHE A 110 -2.06 -17.19 9.83
C PHE A 110 -1.43 -18.21 10.79
N LYS A 111 -1.11 -19.38 10.24
CA LYS A 111 -0.36 -20.43 10.91
C LYS A 111 1.05 -19.90 11.00
N GLN A 112 1.26 -19.06 12.00
CA GLN A 112 2.55 -18.50 12.35
C GLN A 112 3.60 -19.62 12.39
N GLU A 113 3.21 -20.79 12.90
CA GLU A 113 4.03 -22.01 12.89
C GLU A 113 4.48 -22.44 11.48
N ASP A 114 3.62 -22.35 10.47
CA ASP A 114 3.98 -22.77 9.10
C ASP A 114 4.90 -21.74 8.43
N GLN A 115 4.72 -20.44 8.70
CA GLN A 115 5.62 -19.40 8.24
C GLN A 115 6.99 -19.48 8.93
N GLU A 116 7.01 -19.74 10.24
CA GLU A 116 8.25 -19.95 11.00
C GLU A 116 8.99 -21.19 10.49
N LYS A 117 8.29 -22.30 10.22
CA LYS A 117 8.88 -23.50 9.58
C LYS A 117 9.46 -23.17 8.21
N MET A 118 8.72 -22.44 7.37
CA MET A 118 9.20 -22.04 6.05
C MET A 118 10.44 -21.15 6.13
N LEU A 119 10.47 -20.20 7.07
CA LEU A 119 11.60 -19.31 7.29
C LEU A 119 12.84 -20.06 7.79
N LEU A 120 12.65 -21.03 8.69
CA LEU A 120 13.73 -21.91 9.15
C LEU A 120 14.27 -22.79 8.01
N GLU A 121 13.39 -23.35 7.17
CA GLU A 121 13.81 -24.15 6.02
C GLU A 121 14.59 -23.30 5.01
N LEU A 122 14.14 -22.07 4.74
CA LEU A 122 14.84 -21.14 3.88
C LEU A 122 16.21 -20.79 4.46
N ASN A 123 16.29 -20.47 5.75
CA ASN A 123 17.55 -20.14 6.40
C ASN A 123 18.56 -21.31 6.29
N ARG A 124 18.10 -22.54 6.54
CA ARG A 124 18.92 -23.74 6.36
C ARG A 124 19.44 -23.88 4.93
N LYS A 125 18.57 -23.74 3.91
CA LYS A 125 18.99 -23.83 2.51
C LYS A 125 20.02 -22.75 2.15
N VAL A 126 19.83 -21.53 2.63
CA VAL A 126 20.78 -20.43 2.40
C VAL A 126 22.12 -20.74 3.08
N GLU A 127 22.10 -21.28 4.30
CA GLU A 127 23.30 -21.67 5.03
C GLU A 127 24.06 -22.81 4.30
N ASP A 128 23.36 -23.81 3.78
CA ASP A 128 23.96 -24.92 3.03
C ASP A 128 24.68 -24.41 1.75
N VAL A 129 24.03 -23.50 1.01
CA VAL A 129 24.63 -22.87 -0.18
C VAL A 129 25.81 -21.97 0.20
N TYR A 130 25.66 -21.18 1.27
CA TYR A 130 26.73 -20.31 1.78
C TYR A 130 27.99 -21.12 2.15
N LYS A 131 27.82 -22.23 2.89
CA LYS A 131 28.91 -23.14 3.26
C LYS A 131 29.60 -23.74 2.04
N THR A 132 28.84 -24.13 1.03
CA THR A 132 29.37 -24.77 -0.18
C THR A 132 30.13 -23.77 -1.06
N CYS A 133 29.62 -22.54 -1.20
CA CYS A 133 30.17 -21.56 -2.13
C CYS A 133 31.24 -20.65 -1.51
N ILE A 134 31.14 -20.34 -0.22
CA ILE A 134 31.99 -19.33 0.45
C ILE A 134 32.79 -19.97 1.59
N GLY A 135 32.12 -20.77 2.43
CA GLY A 135 32.73 -21.42 3.59
C GLY A 135 31.87 -21.27 4.86
N ASP A 136 32.41 -21.70 6.00
CA ASP A 136 31.65 -21.72 7.25
C ASP A 136 31.30 -20.31 7.76
N ASN A 137 30.08 -20.19 8.28
CA ASN A 137 29.58 -18.96 8.90
C ASN A 137 30.09 -18.83 10.34
N GLU A 138 31.38 -18.55 10.51
CA GLU A 138 32.00 -18.34 11.83
C GLU A 138 31.51 -17.06 12.53
N ALA A 139 31.01 -16.09 11.76
CA ALA A 139 30.63 -14.77 12.24
C ALA A 139 29.14 -14.64 12.64
N GLN A 140 28.37 -15.75 12.64
CA GLN A 140 26.92 -15.76 12.89
C GLN A 140 26.16 -14.66 12.10
N ILE A 141 26.56 -14.43 10.85
CA ILE A 141 25.94 -13.40 10.02
C ILE A 141 24.52 -13.81 9.64
N SER A 142 23.65 -12.81 9.53
CA SER A 142 22.22 -13.00 9.24
C SER A 142 21.99 -13.59 7.84
N THR A 143 20.82 -14.22 7.63
CA THR A 143 20.45 -14.81 6.33
C THR A 143 20.50 -13.82 5.18
N LEU A 144 20.11 -12.56 5.43
CA LEU A 144 20.20 -11.50 4.42
C LEU A 144 21.66 -11.20 4.04
N GLN A 145 22.56 -11.13 5.02
CA GLN A 145 23.99 -10.91 4.77
C GLN A 145 24.62 -12.11 4.05
N MET A 146 24.21 -13.34 4.39
CA MET A 146 24.63 -14.54 3.66
C MET A 146 24.22 -14.46 2.18
N LEU A 147 22.98 -14.05 1.90
CA LEU A 147 22.48 -13.86 0.52
C LEU A 147 23.26 -12.78 -0.23
N THR A 148 23.53 -11.63 0.40
CA THR A 148 24.33 -10.56 -0.22
C THR A 148 25.74 -11.03 -0.59
N ASN A 149 26.38 -11.78 0.29
CA ASN A 149 27.71 -12.33 0.02
C ASN A 149 27.69 -13.36 -1.12
N LEU A 150 26.66 -14.22 -1.17
CA LEU A 150 26.43 -15.16 -2.27
C LEU A 150 26.22 -14.44 -3.61
N GLU A 151 25.42 -13.37 -3.60
CA GLU A 151 25.18 -12.54 -4.78
C GLU A 151 26.49 -11.91 -5.28
N ASN A 152 27.28 -11.34 -4.39
CA ASN A 152 28.58 -10.76 -4.74
C ASN A 152 29.55 -11.80 -5.34
N GLN A 153 29.58 -13.01 -4.77
CA GLN A 153 30.37 -14.13 -5.31
C GLN A 153 29.89 -14.55 -6.70
N LEU A 154 28.57 -14.66 -6.91
CA LEU A 154 28.00 -14.99 -8.21
C LEU A 154 28.38 -13.94 -9.26
N VAL A 155 28.22 -12.65 -8.94
CA VAL A 155 28.62 -11.54 -9.83
C VAL A 155 30.11 -11.63 -10.17
N GLY A 156 30.98 -11.82 -9.18
CA GLY A 156 32.42 -11.95 -9.40
C GLY A 156 32.79 -13.15 -10.28
N LEU A 157 32.11 -14.29 -10.13
CA LEU A 157 32.32 -15.46 -10.99
C LEU A 157 31.85 -15.19 -12.43
N LEU A 158 30.73 -14.49 -12.62
CA LEU A 158 30.24 -14.11 -13.95
C LEU A 158 31.22 -13.16 -14.65
N GLU A 159 31.74 -12.15 -13.95
CA GLU A 159 32.76 -11.25 -14.50
C GLU A 159 34.05 -12.00 -14.88
N GLN A 160 34.48 -12.97 -14.07
CA GLN A 160 35.63 -13.82 -14.41
C GLN A 160 35.36 -14.65 -15.67
N ILE A 161 34.15 -15.17 -15.85
CA ILE A 161 33.77 -15.91 -17.05
C ILE A 161 33.82 -15.00 -18.28
N GLU A 162 33.30 -13.78 -18.20
CA GLU A 162 33.31 -12.83 -19.31
C GLU A 162 34.72 -12.36 -19.69
N THR A 163 35.64 -12.26 -18.74
CA THR A 163 37.01 -11.77 -18.95
C THR A 163 38.01 -12.88 -19.31
N MET A 164 37.60 -14.15 -19.33
CA MET A 164 38.50 -15.27 -19.61
C MET A 164 39.03 -15.25 -21.06
N PRO A 165 40.34 -15.46 -21.30
CA PRO A 165 40.90 -15.50 -22.65
C PRO A 165 40.34 -16.66 -23.47
N ALA A 166 39.74 -16.36 -24.62
CA ALA A 166 39.10 -17.35 -25.50
C ALA A 166 40.02 -18.53 -25.86
N ASP A 167 41.31 -18.27 -26.14
CA ASP A 167 42.29 -19.30 -26.49
C ASP A 167 42.48 -20.36 -25.39
N LYS A 168 42.45 -19.94 -24.12
CA LYS A 168 42.58 -20.85 -22.97
C LYS A 168 41.30 -21.65 -22.75
N VAL A 169 40.15 -21.02 -22.95
CA VAL A 169 38.83 -21.67 -22.84
C VAL A 169 38.71 -22.76 -23.91
N GLU A 170 39.01 -22.45 -25.17
CA GLU A 170 38.96 -23.42 -26.27
C GLU A 170 39.92 -24.59 -26.05
N ALA A 171 41.12 -24.34 -25.54
CA ALA A 171 42.07 -25.39 -25.20
C ALA A 171 41.55 -26.30 -24.06
N ALA A 172 40.93 -25.72 -23.03
CA ALA A 172 40.32 -26.46 -21.93
C ALA A 172 39.12 -27.30 -22.38
N GLU A 173 38.25 -26.75 -23.24
CA GLU A 173 37.13 -27.47 -23.85
C GLU A 173 37.60 -28.66 -24.68
N LYS A 174 38.60 -28.47 -25.55
CA LYS A 174 39.21 -29.55 -26.33
C LYS A 174 39.83 -30.62 -25.45
N ALA A 175 40.47 -30.24 -24.34
CA ALA A 175 41.03 -31.18 -23.38
C ALA A 175 39.94 -32.00 -22.67
N LYS A 176 38.88 -31.34 -22.19
CA LYS A 176 37.75 -32.00 -21.53
C LYS A 176 36.97 -32.92 -22.45
N GLU A 177 36.72 -32.51 -23.69
CA GLU A 177 36.06 -33.35 -24.68
C GLU A 177 36.93 -34.55 -25.06
N LYS A 178 38.25 -34.37 -25.15
CA LYS A 178 39.18 -35.48 -25.38
C LYS A 178 39.17 -36.47 -24.21
N GLU A 179 39.19 -35.99 -22.97
CA GLU A 179 39.08 -36.81 -21.76
C GLU A 179 37.77 -37.60 -21.75
N ARG A 180 36.64 -36.93 -21.98
CA ARG A 180 35.31 -37.56 -22.06
C ARG A 180 35.26 -38.64 -23.13
N ARG A 181 35.81 -38.36 -24.32
CA ARG A 181 35.87 -39.32 -25.43
C ARG A 181 36.76 -40.52 -25.11
N LEU A 182 37.86 -40.33 -24.40
CA LEU A 182 38.73 -41.41 -23.95
C LEU A 182 38.02 -42.28 -22.92
N LYS A 183 37.38 -41.67 -21.92
CA LYS A 183 36.62 -42.39 -20.89
C LYS A 183 35.50 -43.25 -21.49
N MET A 184 34.74 -42.70 -22.43
CA MET A 184 33.70 -43.46 -23.15
C MET A 184 34.28 -44.65 -23.94
N ARG A 185 35.47 -44.49 -24.53
CA ARG A 185 36.15 -45.59 -25.24
C ARG A 185 36.65 -46.66 -24.28
N GLU A 186 37.22 -46.27 -23.15
CA GLU A 186 37.68 -47.19 -22.11
C GLU A 186 36.51 -47.98 -21.52
N GLU A 187 35.41 -47.33 -21.17
CA GLU A 187 34.18 -47.99 -20.68
C GLU A 187 33.65 -49.01 -21.70
N LYS A 188 33.63 -48.66 -23.00
CA LYS A 188 33.21 -49.58 -24.07
C LYS A 188 34.16 -50.76 -24.26
N MET A 189 35.48 -50.53 -24.15
CA MET A 189 36.48 -51.59 -24.24
C MET A 189 36.39 -52.56 -23.05
N GLU A 190 36.20 -52.03 -21.84
CA GLU A 190 35.98 -52.82 -20.63
C GLU A 190 34.70 -53.64 -20.71
N GLU A 191 33.60 -53.07 -21.20
CA GLU A 191 32.35 -53.80 -21.39
C GLU A 191 32.51 -54.96 -22.40
N GLN A 192 33.24 -54.72 -23.50
CA GLN A 192 33.56 -55.78 -24.46
C GLN A 192 34.47 -56.86 -23.84
N ARG A 193 35.45 -56.46 -23.03
CA ARG A 193 36.35 -57.40 -22.34
C ARG A 193 35.56 -58.28 -21.37
N LEU A 194 34.69 -57.70 -20.55
CA LEU A 194 33.81 -58.44 -19.63
C LEU A 194 32.89 -59.41 -20.36
N LYS A 195 32.25 -58.98 -21.46
CA LYS A 195 31.42 -59.85 -22.30
C LYS A 195 32.23 -61.02 -22.89
N GLN A 196 33.47 -60.76 -23.31
CA GLN A 196 34.35 -61.79 -23.85
C GLN A 196 34.83 -62.76 -22.76
N GLU A 197 35.23 -62.25 -21.59
CA GLU A 197 35.59 -63.04 -20.41
C GLU A 197 34.43 -63.93 -19.97
N GLU A 198 33.19 -63.42 -19.96
CA GLU A 198 32.00 -64.19 -19.62
C GLU A 198 31.75 -65.32 -20.62
N ARG A 199 31.89 -65.04 -21.93
CA ARG A 199 31.78 -66.06 -23.00
C ARG A 199 32.82 -67.16 -22.81
N VAL A 200 34.07 -66.79 -22.56
CA VAL A 200 35.16 -67.75 -22.32
C VAL A 200 34.91 -68.55 -21.06
N ARG A 201 34.48 -67.91 -19.96
CA ARG A 201 34.12 -68.59 -18.70
C ARG A 201 33.02 -69.64 -18.93
N LYS A 202 31.93 -69.27 -19.61
CA LYS A 202 30.82 -70.17 -19.92
C LYS A 202 31.23 -71.32 -20.83
N ALA A 203 32.15 -71.09 -21.77
CA ALA A 203 32.72 -72.13 -22.62
C ALA A 203 33.61 -73.11 -21.81
N MET A 204 34.44 -72.59 -20.90
CA MET A 204 35.28 -73.40 -20.01
C MET A 204 34.45 -74.23 -19.03
N GLU A 205 33.40 -73.66 -18.44
CA GLU A 205 32.44 -74.40 -17.61
C GLU A 205 31.74 -75.52 -18.39
N ARG A 206 31.33 -75.25 -19.63
CA ARG A 206 30.76 -76.28 -20.51
C ARG A 206 31.75 -77.39 -20.83
N ALA A 207 33.03 -77.07 -21.02
CA ALA A 207 34.08 -78.05 -21.30
C ALA A 207 34.43 -78.90 -20.06
N ARG A 208 34.32 -78.33 -18.84
CA ARG A 208 34.52 -79.04 -17.57
C ARG A 208 33.31 -79.88 -17.15
N ALA A 209 32.11 -79.51 -17.57
CA ALA A 209 30.90 -80.26 -17.25
C ALA A 209 30.97 -81.66 -17.86
N GLU A 210 30.55 -82.67 -17.09
CA GLU A 210 30.56 -84.05 -17.55
C GLU A 210 29.73 -84.21 -18.84
N PRO A 211 30.21 -84.97 -19.85
CA PRO A 211 29.47 -85.19 -21.08
C PRO A 211 28.08 -85.76 -20.77
N LYS A 212 27.03 -85.04 -21.16
CA LYS A 212 25.65 -85.51 -21.00
C LYS A 212 25.47 -86.82 -21.78
N LYS A 213 25.33 -87.93 -21.06
CA LYS A 213 24.99 -89.23 -21.64
C LYS A 213 23.58 -89.13 -22.21
N GLN A 214 23.45 -89.20 -23.54
CA GLN A 214 22.14 -89.24 -24.20
C GLN A 214 21.52 -90.62 -23.91
N THR A 215 20.48 -90.64 -23.08
CA THR A 215 19.64 -91.82 -22.90
C THR A 215 18.49 -91.76 -23.91
N GLY A 216 18.44 -92.70 -24.85
CA GLY A 216 17.35 -92.85 -25.82
C GLY A 216 17.69 -92.50 -27.28
N ARG A 217 16.74 -92.76 -28.18
CA ARG A 217 16.85 -92.52 -29.64
C ARG A 217 16.76 -91.01 -29.93
N LYS A 218 17.68 -90.48 -30.76
CA LYS A 218 17.71 -89.07 -31.18
C LYS A 218 16.37 -88.68 -31.81
N LEU A 219 15.69 -87.69 -31.24
CA LEU A 219 14.43 -87.17 -31.78
C LEU A 219 14.70 -86.50 -33.12
N VAL A 220 14.13 -87.06 -34.20
CA VAL A 220 14.23 -86.48 -35.54
C VAL A 220 13.08 -85.50 -35.70
N PHE A 221 13.39 -84.20 -35.75
CA PHE A 221 12.39 -83.20 -36.11
C PHE A 221 11.93 -83.47 -37.54
N ARG A 222 10.61 -83.59 -37.71
CA ARG A 222 10.01 -83.66 -39.04
C ARG A 222 9.99 -82.25 -39.64
N SER A 223 10.02 -82.17 -40.97
CA SER A 223 9.97 -80.92 -41.73
C SER A 223 8.89 -79.98 -41.17
N GLU A 224 9.25 -78.72 -40.94
CA GLU A 224 8.27 -77.69 -40.57
C GLU A 224 7.17 -77.61 -41.64
N PRO A 225 5.88 -77.54 -41.26
CA PRO A 225 4.81 -77.34 -42.21
C PRO A 225 5.04 -76.07 -43.05
N PRO A 226 4.59 -76.03 -44.32
CA PRO A 226 4.71 -74.83 -45.14
C PRO A 226 4.07 -73.64 -44.41
N LYS A 227 4.84 -72.58 -44.17
CA LYS A 227 4.35 -71.37 -43.52
C LYS A 227 3.22 -70.79 -44.36
N GLN A 228 1.99 -70.82 -43.83
CA GLN A 228 0.87 -70.10 -44.44
C GLN A 228 1.18 -68.61 -44.36
N LYS A 229 1.19 -67.94 -45.52
CA LYS A 229 1.25 -66.47 -45.59
C LYS A 229 0.04 -65.90 -44.84
N LYS A 230 0.23 -65.51 -43.58
CA LYS A 230 -0.65 -64.52 -42.94
C LYS A 230 -0.40 -63.20 -43.64
N ARG A 231 -1.49 -62.45 -43.90
CA ARG A 231 -1.42 -61.08 -44.37
C ARG A 231 -0.53 -60.29 -43.42
N GLU A 232 0.35 -59.48 -43.99
CA GLU A 232 1.15 -58.50 -43.26
C GLU A 232 0.18 -57.58 -42.51
N ASP A 233 0.29 -57.60 -41.19
CA ASP A 233 -0.28 -56.58 -40.32
C ASP A 233 0.87 -55.61 -40.04
N ASP A 234 0.88 -54.49 -40.74
CA ASP A 234 1.93 -53.45 -40.72
C ASP A 234 1.96 -52.65 -39.40
N GLY A 235 1.55 -53.24 -38.28
CA GLY A 235 1.41 -52.57 -36.98
C GLY A 235 2.50 -52.86 -35.95
N ALA A 236 3.25 -53.97 -36.08
CA ALA A 236 4.08 -54.47 -34.97
C ALA A 236 5.54 -53.95 -34.95
N GLY A 237 5.95 -53.14 -35.94
CA GLY A 237 7.32 -52.63 -36.05
C GLY A 237 7.59 -51.29 -35.36
N GLN A 238 6.54 -50.53 -35.03
CA GLN A 238 6.69 -49.17 -34.47
C GLN A 238 6.97 -49.19 -32.97
N ASP A 239 6.38 -50.12 -32.21
CA ASP A 239 6.57 -50.21 -30.76
C ASP A 239 7.99 -50.65 -30.37
N SER A 240 8.62 -51.51 -31.18
CA SER A 240 10.00 -51.96 -30.94
C SER A 240 11.03 -50.85 -31.18
N ALA A 241 10.79 -49.99 -32.18
CA ALA A 241 11.68 -48.89 -32.50
C ALA A 241 11.54 -47.75 -31.48
N LEU A 242 10.31 -47.44 -31.04
CA LEU A 242 10.04 -46.46 -29.99
C LEU A 242 10.64 -46.86 -28.63
N LEU A 243 10.65 -48.15 -28.30
CA LEU A 243 11.27 -48.65 -27.06
C LEU A 243 12.81 -48.57 -27.08
N GLU A 244 13.45 -48.74 -28.24
CA GLU A 244 14.90 -48.52 -28.38
C GLU A 244 15.25 -47.01 -28.39
N GLU A 245 14.37 -46.16 -28.93
CA GLU A 245 14.54 -44.70 -28.95
C GLU A 245 14.32 -44.07 -27.56
N GLU A 246 13.31 -44.53 -26.79
CA GLU A 246 13.10 -44.12 -25.39
C GLU A 246 14.29 -44.51 -24.51
N GLN A 247 14.87 -45.70 -24.69
CA GLN A 247 16.04 -46.12 -23.91
C GLN A 247 17.28 -45.24 -24.17
N TYR A 248 17.39 -44.63 -25.36
CA TYR A 248 18.47 -43.70 -25.67
C TYR A 248 18.23 -42.29 -25.11
N LEU A 249 16.97 -41.89 -24.89
CA LEU A 249 16.62 -40.56 -24.38
C LEU A 249 16.90 -40.38 -22.88
N TYR A 250 16.93 -41.47 -22.10
CA TYR A 250 17.16 -41.44 -20.65
C TYR A 250 18.64 -41.45 -20.22
N HIS A 251 19.58 -41.36 -21.17
CA HIS A 251 21.03 -41.45 -20.91
C HIS A 251 21.84 -40.20 -21.31
N TYR A 252 21.19 -39.06 -21.45
CA TYR A 252 21.81 -37.73 -21.47
C TYR A 252 21.37 -36.91 -20.25
#